data_AF-A0A9D2EZQ5-F1
#
_entry.id   AF-A0A9D2EZQ5-F1
#
_cell.length_a   1.000
_cell.length_b   1.000
_cell.length_c   1.000
_cell.angle_alpha   90.00
_cell.angle_beta   90.00
_cell.angle_gamma   90.00
#
_symmetry.space_group_name_H-M   'P 1'
#
loop_
_entity.id
_entity.type
_entity.pdbx_description
1 polymer ?
#
loop_
_entity_poly.entity_id
_entity_poly.type
_entity_poly.pdbx_seq_one_letter_code
_entity_poly.pdbx_strand_id
1 'polypeptide(L)'
;MEYRALPHGGEKISVIGLGSAGLHNASDAEVERTIDEAVDAGVNHFDFIPSESRPLAAMGRALRRHRADVHVQVHIGALYGSGAYGWTTDAKPAIAEFEQRLTAIGTDYADESEYGKGEAADRMELLCEFERAGIGVSVMKPFAGGQLLDAAQSPFGRVLTRTQCIQYALDKPGVVTVLPGVHDLADLRDLLGYLDATPEERDYSELASMAPQSREARCVYCNHCQPCPSGIQVGLVNKYYDLARVGDELAAEHYRNLEHHAGECVGCGHCDSRCPFGVAQSSRMCEIAAYFGM
;
A
#
# COMPACT_ATOMS: atom_id res chain seq x y z
N MET A 1 -11.74 4.96 -18.87
CA MET A 1 -11.31 3.82 -18.04
C MET A 1 -11.30 2.53 -18.84
N GLU A 2 -10.26 1.71 -18.66
CA GLU A 2 -10.21 0.31 -19.13
C GLU A 2 -10.71 -0.63 -18.02
N TYR A 3 -11.39 -1.72 -18.38
CA TYR A 3 -11.96 -2.67 -17.43
C TYR A 3 -11.60 -4.12 -17.77
N ARG A 4 -11.37 -4.94 -16.75
CA ARG A 4 -11.23 -6.40 -16.86
C ARG A 4 -12.46 -7.08 -16.24
N ALA A 5 -12.83 -8.25 -16.77
CA ALA A 5 -13.89 -9.05 -16.17
C ALA A 5 -13.34 -9.76 -14.92
N LEU A 6 -14.13 -9.82 -13.86
CA LEU A 6 -13.80 -10.72 -12.75
C LEU A 6 -13.95 -12.17 -13.21
N PRO A 7 -13.11 -13.11 -12.76
CA PRO A 7 -13.19 -14.51 -13.18
C PRO A 7 -14.50 -15.22 -12.79
N HIS A 8 -15.16 -14.69 -11.77
CA HIS A 8 -16.47 -15.13 -11.30
C HIS A 8 -17.39 -13.92 -11.22
N GLY A 9 -18.65 -14.11 -11.60
CA GLY A 9 -19.61 -13.02 -11.73
C GLY A 9 -19.66 -12.41 -13.13
N GLY A 10 -20.54 -11.42 -13.31
CA GLY A 10 -20.68 -10.63 -14.55
C GLY A 10 -20.06 -9.24 -14.44
N GLU A 11 -19.51 -8.93 -13.27
CA GLU A 11 -18.96 -7.65 -12.88
C GLU A 11 -17.62 -7.37 -13.59
N LYS A 12 -17.33 -6.08 -13.72
CA LYS A 12 -16.10 -5.57 -14.32
C LYS A 12 -15.39 -4.69 -13.32
N ILE A 13 -14.07 -4.78 -13.30
CA ILE A 13 -13.20 -4.03 -12.41
C ILE A 13 -12.26 -3.13 -13.22
N SER A 14 -12.08 -1.88 -12.79
CA SER A 14 -11.18 -0.93 -13.44
C SER A 14 -9.73 -1.41 -13.29
N VAL A 15 -8.93 -1.32 -14.36
CA VAL A 15 -7.52 -1.77 -14.31
C VAL A 15 -6.67 -0.95 -13.35
N ILE A 16 -7.09 0.28 -13.07
CA ILE A 16 -6.56 1.13 -12.00
C ILE A 16 -7.63 1.21 -10.91
N GLY A 17 -7.28 0.76 -9.72
CA GLY A 17 -7.98 1.05 -8.47
C GLY A 17 -7.27 2.15 -7.67
N LEU A 18 -7.84 2.53 -6.52
CA LEU A 18 -7.26 3.54 -5.64
C LEU A 18 -6.74 2.93 -4.34
N GLY A 19 -5.42 2.99 -4.14
CA GLY A 19 -4.77 2.66 -2.87
C GLY A 19 -4.77 3.84 -1.90
N SER A 20 -5.26 3.64 -0.67
CA SER A 20 -5.49 4.75 0.27
C SER A 20 -4.36 5.01 1.27
N ALA A 21 -3.26 4.27 1.16
CA ALA A 21 -2.18 4.31 2.14
C ALA A 21 -1.63 5.74 2.41
N GLY A 22 -1.56 6.62 1.41
CA GLY A 22 -1.02 7.98 1.52
C GLY A 22 -2.01 9.07 1.91
N LEU A 23 -3.32 8.79 1.89
CA LEU A 23 -4.38 9.80 2.05
C LEU A 23 -4.40 10.48 3.43
N HIS A 24 -3.70 9.92 4.42
CA HIS A 24 -3.56 10.56 5.73
C HIS A 24 -2.84 11.92 5.66
N ASN A 25 -2.06 12.18 4.60
CA ASN A 25 -1.39 13.46 4.36
C ASN A 25 -2.33 14.57 3.84
N ALA A 26 -3.51 14.24 3.32
CA ALA A 26 -4.45 15.20 2.72
C ALA A 26 -5.55 15.66 3.70
N SER A 27 -6.13 16.83 3.49
CA SER A 27 -7.31 17.25 4.27
C SER A 27 -8.52 16.35 4.01
N ASP A 28 -9.50 16.29 4.92
CA ASP A 28 -10.75 15.55 4.71
C ASP A 28 -11.46 15.92 3.40
N ALA A 29 -11.51 17.22 3.08
CA ALA A 29 -12.13 17.72 1.86
C ALA A 29 -11.37 17.24 0.60
N GLU A 30 -10.04 17.21 0.67
CA GLU A 30 -9.20 16.70 -0.42
C GLU A 30 -9.38 15.18 -0.58
N VAL A 31 -9.40 14.42 0.52
CA VAL A 31 -9.68 12.96 0.50
C VAL A 31 -11.01 12.65 -0.17
N GLU A 32 -12.07 13.36 0.22
CA GLU A 32 -13.40 13.17 -0.38
C GLU A 32 -13.39 13.49 -1.87
N ARG A 33 -12.78 14.62 -2.24
CA ARG A 33 -12.66 15.04 -3.63
C ARG A 33 -11.86 14.07 -4.48
N THR A 34 -10.74 13.55 -3.97
CA THR A 34 -9.92 12.55 -4.67
C THR A 34 -10.73 11.29 -4.95
N ILE A 35 -11.55 10.82 -4.00
CA ILE A 35 -12.41 9.64 -4.22
C ILE A 35 -13.52 9.94 -5.23
N ASP A 36 -14.21 11.07 -5.09
CA ASP A 36 -15.28 11.46 -6.01
C ASP A 36 -14.76 11.57 -7.46
N GLU A 37 -13.61 12.24 -7.67
CA GLU A 37 -13.00 12.38 -9.00
C GLU A 37 -12.48 11.04 -9.56
N ALA A 38 -12.04 10.11 -8.69
CA ALA A 38 -11.67 8.77 -9.13
C ALA A 38 -12.88 8.02 -9.69
N VAL A 39 -14.03 8.09 -8.99
CA VAL A 39 -15.29 7.49 -9.45
C VAL A 39 -15.76 8.14 -10.75
N ASP A 40 -15.71 9.47 -10.85
CA ASP A 40 -16.07 10.21 -12.07
C ASP A 40 -15.18 9.82 -13.28
N ALA A 41 -13.90 9.49 -13.03
CA ALA A 41 -12.99 8.96 -14.04
C ALA A 41 -13.22 7.47 -14.40
N GLY A 42 -14.15 6.80 -13.71
CA GLY A 42 -14.52 5.41 -13.89
C GLY A 42 -13.72 4.41 -13.05
N VAL A 43 -12.95 4.86 -12.06
CA VAL A 43 -12.34 3.95 -11.07
C VAL A 43 -13.45 3.34 -10.23
N ASN A 44 -13.49 2.01 -10.14
CA ASN A 44 -14.53 1.31 -9.38
C ASN A 44 -13.97 0.32 -8.36
N HIS A 45 -12.67 0.35 -8.06
CA HIS A 45 -12.06 -0.49 -7.03
C HIS A 45 -11.22 0.35 -6.06
N PHE A 46 -11.52 0.24 -4.77
CA PHE A 46 -10.92 1.09 -3.73
C PHE A 46 -10.44 0.25 -2.55
N ASP A 47 -9.20 0.50 -2.13
CA ASP A 47 -8.66 -0.04 -0.87
C ASP A 47 -9.08 0.88 0.29
N PHE A 48 -9.88 0.37 1.22
CA PHE A 48 -10.37 1.11 2.38
C PHE A 48 -9.51 0.90 3.63
N ILE A 49 -8.20 0.71 3.45
CA ILE A 49 -7.22 0.45 4.52
C ILE A 49 -6.04 1.45 4.44
N PRO A 50 -6.23 2.70 4.92
CA PRO A 50 -5.17 3.70 4.95
C PRO A 50 -4.10 3.38 6.00
N SER A 51 -2.91 3.97 5.88
CA SER A 51 -1.82 3.72 6.85
C SER A 51 -2.07 4.31 8.24
N GLU A 52 -2.90 5.35 8.32
CA GLU A 52 -3.36 5.98 9.57
C GLU A 52 -4.89 6.05 9.58
N SER A 53 -5.50 6.09 10.76
CA SER A 53 -6.96 6.05 10.90
C SER A 53 -7.66 7.36 10.53
N ARG A 54 -6.96 8.50 10.60
CA ARG A 54 -7.51 9.84 10.38
C ARG A 54 -8.39 9.96 9.12
N PRO A 55 -7.97 9.56 7.91
CA PRO A 55 -8.77 9.72 6.70
C PRO A 55 -10.00 8.80 6.61
N LEU A 56 -10.15 7.77 7.48
CA LEU A 56 -11.23 6.78 7.36
C LEU A 56 -12.63 7.39 7.35
N ALA A 57 -12.86 8.44 8.14
CA ALA A 57 -14.16 9.10 8.20
C ALA A 57 -14.50 9.81 6.89
N ALA A 58 -13.54 10.53 6.31
CA ALA A 58 -13.69 11.20 5.02
C ALA A 58 -13.88 10.20 3.88
N MET A 59 -13.02 9.18 3.82
CA MET A 59 -13.14 8.09 2.86
C MET A 59 -14.51 7.41 2.93
N GLY A 60 -15.00 7.13 4.15
CA GLY A 60 -16.30 6.50 4.37
C GLY A 60 -17.47 7.36 3.89
N ARG A 61 -17.39 8.69 4.07
CA ARG A 61 -18.40 9.63 3.53
C ARG A 61 -18.43 9.61 2.00
N ALA A 62 -17.26 9.61 1.35
CA ALA A 62 -17.16 9.57 -0.12
C ALA A 62 -17.61 8.25 -0.71
N LEU A 63 -17.06 7.13 -0.25
CA LEU A 63 -17.42 5.80 -0.76
C LEU A 63 -18.90 5.46 -0.53
N ARG A 64 -19.51 5.96 0.54
CA ARG A 64 -20.95 5.78 0.78
C ARG A 64 -21.81 6.45 -0.30
N ARG A 65 -21.38 7.58 -0.88
CA ARG A 65 -22.09 8.24 -1.99
C ARG A 65 -22.12 7.36 -3.24
N HIS A 66 -21.07 6.59 -3.46
CA HIS A 66 -20.84 5.79 -4.66
C HIS A 66 -20.96 4.28 -4.42
N ARG A 67 -21.54 3.85 -3.28
CA ARG A 67 -21.46 2.46 -2.81
C ARG A 67 -21.96 1.43 -3.83
N ALA A 68 -22.97 1.79 -4.63
CA ALA A 68 -23.55 0.92 -5.65
C ALA A 68 -22.64 0.75 -6.89
N ASP A 69 -21.70 1.66 -7.08
CA ASP A 69 -20.87 1.78 -8.28
C ASP A 69 -19.42 1.29 -8.06
N VAL A 70 -19.06 0.94 -6.81
CA VAL A 70 -17.68 0.60 -6.43
C VAL A 70 -17.57 -0.72 -5.67
N HIS A 71 -16.45 -1.40 -5.91
CA HIS A 71 -15.92 -2.52 -5.13
C HIS A 71 -14.94 -1.98 -4.08
N VAL A 72 -15.06 -2.45 -2.84
CA VAL A 72 -14.25 -1.99 -1.72
C VAL A 72 -13.52 -3.16 -1.09
N GLN A 73 -12.19 -3.10 -1.13
CA GLN A 73 -11.32 -4.01 -0.41
C GLN A 73 -11.16 -3.54 1.03
N VAL A 74 -11.29 -4.47 1.98
CA VAL A 74 -10.99 -4.26 3.41
C VAL A 74 -10.21 -5.44 3.95
N HIS A 75 -9.32 -5.20 4.92
CA HIS A 75 -8.45 -6.26 5.44
C HIS A 75 -9.03 -6.81 6.75
N ILE A 76 -9.34 -8.10 6.77
CA ILE A 76 -9.67 -8.80 8.01
C ILE A 76 -8.41 -8.85 8.89
N GLY A 77 -8.57 -8.45 10.15
CA GLY A 77 -7.46 -8.39 11.10
C GLY A 77 -6.70 -7.07 11.12
N ALA A 78 -7.07 -6.07 10.32
CA ALA A 78 -6.56 -4.71 10.48
C ALA A 78 -6.99 -4.13 11.84
N LEU A 79 -6.04 -3.53 12.56
CA LEU A 79 -6.29 -2.87 13.84
C LEU A 79 -5.91 -1.40 13.76
N TYR A 80 -6.74 -0.51 14.28
CA TYR A 80 -6.47 0.94 14.33
C TYR A 80 -6.54 1.51 15.74
N GLY A 81 -6.55 0.66 16.77
CA GLY A 81 -6.60 1.08 18.18
C GLY A 81 -5.51 2.08 18.60
N SER A 82 -4.35 2.08 17.92
CA SER A 82 -3.25 3.04 18.14
C SER A 82 -3.30 4.28 17.23
N GLY A 83 -4.33 4.42 16.38
CA GLY A 83 -4.42 5.45 15.35
C GLY A 83 -3.67 5.13 14.05
N ALA A 84 -2.88 4.06 14.00
CA ALA A 84 -2.18 3.60 12.80
C ALA A 84 -2.50 2.15 12.46
N TYR A 85 -2.22 1.75 11.23
CA TYR A 85 -2.43 0.39 10.76
C TYR A 85 -1.56 -0.62 11.54
N GLY A 86 -2.20 -1.43 12.37
CA GLY A 86 -1.68 -2.67 12.93
C GLY A 86 -2.41 -3.88 12.35
N TRP A 87 -2.02 -5.07 12.79
CA TRP A 87 -2.70 -6.31 12.38
C TRP A 87 -2.77 -7.33 13.53
N THR A 88 -3.73 -8.23 13.44
CA THR A 88 -3.92 -9.34 14.39
C THR A 88 -4.44 -10.60 13.69
N THR A 89 -4.13 -11.76 14.25
CA THR A 89 -4.78 -13.04 13.91
C THR A 89 -5.82 -13.45 14.96
N ASP A 90 -6.01 -12.67 16.03
CA ASP A 90 -7.07 -12.92 17.01
C ASP A 90 -8.42 -12.53 16.40
N ALA A 91 -9.31 -13.52 16.28
CA ALA A 91 -10.60 -13.37 15.63
C ALA A 91 -11.49 -12.30 16.29
N LYS A 92 -11.46 -12.15 17.63
CA LYS A 92 -12.36 -11.21 18.32
C LYS A 92 -12.12 -9.74 17.92
N PRO A 93 -10.90 -9.19 18.09
CA PRO A 93 -10.62 -7.83 17.67
C PRO A 93 -10.66 -7.67 16.14
N ALA A 94 -10.29 -8.70 15.37
CA ALA A 94 -10.41 -8.67 13.91
C ALA A 94 -11.86 -8.49 13.43
N ILE A 95 -12.81 -9.23 14.01
CA ILE A 95 -14.23 -9.12 13.68
C ILE A 95 -14.76 -7.73 14.03
N ALA A 96 -14.47 -7.22 15.23
CA ALA A 96 -14.96 -5.92 15.68
C ALA A 96 -14.49 -4.77 14.77
N GLU A 97 -13.20 -4.76 14.38
CA GLU A 97 -12.66 -3.77 13.46
C GLU A 97 -13.23 -3.91 12.05
N PHE A 98 -13.39 -5.14 11.56
CA PHE A 98 -14.01 -5.41 10.26
C PHE A 98 -15.46 -4.89 10.21
N GLU A 99 -16.29 -5.21 11.20
CA GLU A 99 -17.67 -4.72 11.31
C GLU A 99 -17.72 -3.18 11.41
N GLN A 100 -16.73 -2.56 12.08
CA GLN A 100 -16.62 -1.11 12.12
C GLN A 100 -16.29 -0.52 10.74
N ARG A 101 -15.41 -1.15 9.96
CA ARG A 101 -15.15 -0.73 8.57
C ARG A 101 -16.41 -0.83 7.72
N LEU A 102 -17.11 -1.96 7.77
CA LEU A 102 -18.37 -2.18 7.08
C LEU A 102 -19.43 -1.12 7.43
N THR A 103 -19.58 -0.79 8.72
CA THR A 103 -20.47 0.28 9.19
C THR A 103 -20.08 1.66 8.64
N ALA A 104 -18.78 1.95 8.55
CA ALA A 104 -18.28 3.22 8.04
C ALA A 104 -18.66 3.45 6.57
N ILE A 105 -18.59 2.42 5.74
CA ILE A 105 -19.01 2.46 4.33
C ILE A 105 -20.49 2.10 4.11
N GLY A 106 -21.24 1.78 5.17
CA GLY A 106 -22.69 1.58 5.13
C GLY A 106 -23.12 0.28 4.43
N THR A 107 -22.34 -0.78 4.57
CA THR A 107 -22.57 -2.11 3.96
C THR A 107 -22.38 -3.21 5.01
N ASP A 108 -22.84 -4.42 4.71
CA ASP A 108 -22.68 -5.64 5.52
C ASP A 108 -21.73 -6.67 4.88
N TYR A 109 -21.14 -6.33 3.74
CA TYR A 109 -20.17 -7.16 3.02
C TYR A 109 -18.95 -6.36 2.53
N ALA A 110 -17.87 -7.10 2.27
CA ALA A 110 -16.61 -6.67 1.66
C ALA A 110 -16.27 -7.57 0.48
N ASP A 111 -15.56 -7.04 -0.51
CA ASP A 111 -15.33 -7.75 -1.77
C ASP A 111 -14.07 -8.66 -1.74
N GLU A 112 -12.98 -8.26 -1.04
CA GLU A 112 -11.70 -9.01 -1.03
C GLU A 112 -10.91 -8.87 0.29
N SER A 113 -10.12 -9.88 0.66
CA SER A 113 -9.08 -9.81 1.73
C SER A 113 -7.99 -10.89 1.59
N GLU A 114 -6.67 -10.59 1.61
CA GLU A 114 -5.60 -11.61 1.82
C GLU A 114 -4.14 -11.11 2.04
N TYR A 115 -3.23 -12.04 2.43
CA TYR A 115 -1.78 -11.89 2.74
C TYR A 115 -0.90 -12.89 1.95
N GLY A 116 0.39 -12.58 1.69
CA GLY A 116 1.34 -13.53 1.06
C GLY A 116 2.84 -13.32 1.33
N LYS A 117 3.62 -14.42 1.29
CA LYS A 117 5.12 -14.50 1.36
C LYS A 117 5.65 -15.47 0.28
N GLY A 118 6.86 -15.25 -0.25
CA GLY A 118 7.53 -16.15 -1.23
C GLY A 118 8.62 -15.48 -2.08
N GLU A 119 9.44 -16.26 -2.80
CA GLU A 119 10.42 -15.76 -3.79
C GLU A 119 9.77 -15.43 -5.14
N ALA A 120 10.48 -14.78 -6.06
CA ALA A 120 9.91 -14.32 -7.34
C ALA A 120 9.38 -15.45 -8.24
N ALA A 121 10.08 -16.58 -8.27
CA ALA A 121 9.64 -17.76 -9.04
C ALA A 121 8.36 -18.37 -8.45
N ASP A 122 8.33 -18.54 -7.12
CA ASP A 122 7.15 -19.04 -6.39
C ASP A 122 5.93 -18.14 -6.63
N ARG A 123 6.12 -16.81 -6.63
CA ARG A 123 5.05 -15.85 -6.92
C ARG A 123 4.51 -15.98 -8.34
N MET A 124 5.38 -16.19 -9.33
CA MET A 124 4.94 -16.37 -10.71
C MET A 124 4.16 -17.66 -10.90
N GLU A 125 4.62 -18.76 -10.28
CA GLU A 125 3.89 -20.03 -10.28
C GLU A 125 2.51 -19.87 -9.62
N LEU A 126 2.46 -19.21 -8.46
CA LEU A 126 1.21 -18.92 -7.76
C LEU A 126 0.23 -18.08 -8.59
N LEU A 127 0.71 -17.04 -9.27
CA LEU A 127 -0.13 -16.21 -10.15
C LEU A 127 -0.70 -17.03 -11.33
N CYS A 128 0.10 -17.93 -11.91
CA CYS A 128 -0.39 -18.87 -12.92
C CYS A 128 -1.44 -19.83 -12.36
N GLU A 129 -1.28 -20.31 -11.12
CA GLU A 129 -2.26 -21.16 -10.46
C GLU A 129 -3.57 -20.42 -10.17
N PHE A 130 -3.50 -19.17 -9.69
CA PHE A 130 -4.68 -18.32 -9.50
C PHE A 130 -5.44 -18.12 -10.81
N GLU A 131 -4.75 -17.78 -11.89
CA GLU A 131 -5.39 -17.65 -13.21
C GLU A 131 -6.08 -18.94 -13.65
N ARG A 132 -5.40 -20.10 -13.53
CA ARG A 132 -5.98 -21.42 -13.86
C ARG A 132 -7.18 -21.78 -13.00
N ALA A 133 -7.16 -21.35 -11.74
CA ALA A 133 -8.25 -21.56 -10.78
C ALA A 133 -9.41 -20.58 -10.97
N GLY A 134 -9.27 -19.57 -11.85
CA GLY A 134 -10.26 -18.51 -11.98
C GLY A 134 -10.29 -17.58 -10.76
N ILE A 135 -9.13 -17.27 -10.19
CA ILE A 135 -8.97 -16.33 -9.07
C ILE A 135 -8.40 -15.02 -9.63
N GLY A 136 -9.10 -13.92 -9.37
CA GLY A 136 -8.67 -12.58 -9.78
C GLY A 136 -7.66 -12.03 -8.78
N VAL A 137 -6.63 -11.34 -9.26
CA VAL A 137 -5.57 -10.79 -8.42
C VAL A 137 -5.58 -9.27 -8.48
N SER A 138 -5.68 -8.64 -7.31
CA SER A 138 -5.46 -7.21 -7.12
C SER A 138 -4.03 -6.97 -6.64
N VAL A 139 -3.28 -6.08 -7.30
CA VAL A 139 -1.86 -5.82 -6.97
C VAL A 139 -1.71 -4.51 -6.22
N MET A 140 -1.33 -4.60 -4.94
CA MET A 140 -0.98 -3.43 -4.12
C MET A 140 0.50 -3.08 -4.22
N LYS A 141 0.82 -1.82 -3.89
CA LYS A 141 2.19 -1.29 -3.82
C LYS A 141 3.00 -1.48 -5.12
N PRO A 142 2.45 -1.16 -6.30
CA PRO A 142 3.14 -1.35 -7.59
C PRO A 142 4.47 -0.59 -7.69
N PHE A 143 4.68 0.45 -6.87
CA PHE A 143 5.89 1.27 -6.85
C PHE A 143 6.88 0.90 -5.74
N ALA A 144 6.64 -0.20 -5.01
CA ALA A 144 7.45 -0.62 -3.86
C ALA A 144 7.63 0.49 -2.79
N GLY A 145 6.56 1.23 -2.49
CA GLY A 145 6.62 2.36 -1.56
C GLY A 145 7.38 3.58 -2.10
N GLY A 146 7.49 3.71 -3.42
CA GLY A 146 8.19 4.81 -4.10
C GLY A 146 9.60 4.48 -4.54
N GLN A 147 10.17 3.36 -4.07
CA GLN A 147 11.57 2.99 -4.34
C GLN A 147 11.86 2.79 -5.84
N LEU A 148 10.90 2.28 -6.61
CA LEU A 148 11.08 2.08 -8.06
C LEU A 148 11.12 3.40 -8.84
N LEU A 149 10.64 4.49 -8.25
CA LEU A 149 10.53 5.81 -8.88
C LEU A 149 11.75 6.71 -8.60
N ASP A 150 12.73 6.20 -7.84
CA ASP A 150 13.94 6.91 -7.45
C ASP A 150 15.17 6.07 -7.78
N ALA A 151 16.15 6.62 -8.51
CA ALA A 151 17.31 5.86 -8.98
C ALA A 151 18.22 5.36 -7.84
N ALA A 152 18.34 6.11 -6.74
CA ALA A 152 19.15 5.73 -5.59
C ALA A 152 18.47 4.65 -4.74
N GLN A 153 17.13 4.63 -4.74
CA GLN A 153 16.32 3.67 -4.01
C GLN A 153 15.90 2.45 -4.83
N SER A 154 16.01 2.51 -6.15
CA SER A 154 15.63 1.40 -7.02
C SER A 154 16.67 0.26 -6.95
N PRO A 155 16.24 -1.00 -6.80
CA PRO A 155 17.15 -2.16 -6.86
C PRO A 155 17.78 -2.36 -8.26
N PHE A 156 17.31 -1.61 -9.25
CA PHE A 156 17.85 -1.61 -10.61
C PHE A 156 18.85 -0.47 -10.85
N GLY A 157 19.07 0.41 -9.86
CA GLY A 157 19.94 1.58 -9.97
C GLY A 157 19.42 2.65 -10.93
N ARG A 158 18.13 2.62 -11.28
CA ARG A 158 17.48 3.57 -12.20
C ARG A 158 16.00 3.76 -11.88
N VAL A 159 15.46 4.87 -12.33
CA VAL A 159 14.03 5.18 -12.25
C VAL A 159 13.25 4.33 -13.24
N LEU A 160 12.16 3.73 -12.76
CA LEU A 160 11.04 3.25 -13.57
C LEU A 160 9.93 4.29 -13.54
N THR A 161 9.19 4.42 -14.64
CA THR A 161 8.01 5.30 -14.65
C THR A 161 6.84 4.62 -13.94
N ARG A 162 5.89 5.41 -13.42
CA ARG A 162 4.64 4.85 -12.86
C ARG A 162 3.91 4.00 -13.90
N THR A 163 3.88 4.46 -15.15
CA THR A 163 3.31 3.74 -16.29
C THR A 163 3.92 2.36 -16.47
N GLN A 164 5.25 2.25 -16.46
CA GLN A 164 5.97 0.97 -16.57
C GLN A 164 5.65 0.04 -15.40
N CYS A 165 5.62 0.56 -14.17
CA CYS A 165 5.28 -0.25 -12.99
C CYS A 165 3.84 -0.77 -13.05
N ILE A 166 2.88 0.06 -13.47
CA ILE A 166 1.47 -0.32 -13.64
C ILE A 166 1.36 -1.38 -14.74
N GLN A 167 1.96 -1.16 -15.92
CA GLN A 167 1.92 -2.12 -17.02
C GLN A 167 2.54 -3.47 -16.60
N TYR A 168 3.71 -3.45 -15.96
CA TYR A 168 4.37 -4.68 -15.48
C TYR A 168 3.48 -5.52 -14.56
N ALA A 169 2.74 -4.86 -13.66
CA ALA A 169 1.81 -5.53 -12.75
C ALA A 169 0.59 -6.07 -13.50
N LEU A 170 0.00 -5.28 -14.40
CA LEU A 170 -1.15 -5.67 -15.21
C LEU A 170 -0.87 -6.80 -16.19
N ASP A 171 0.38 -7.00 -16.59
CA ASP A 171 0.79 -8.09 -17.49
C ASP A 171 0.99 -9.42 -16.76
N LYS A 172 0.83 -9.47 -15.44
CA LYS A 172 0.95 -10.72 -14.68
C LYS A 172 -0.29 -11.59 -14.82
N PRO A 173 -0.14 -12.93 -14.85
CA PRO A 173 -1.26 -13.86 -14.90
C PRO A 173 -2.26 -13.60 -13.78
N GLY A 174 -3.55 -13.67 -14.12
CA GLY A 174 -4.65 -13.50 -13.17
C GLY A 174 -4.84 -12.09 -12.59
N VAL A 175 -3.95 -11.13 -12.87
CA VAL A 175 -4.11 -9.75 -12.39
C VAL A 175 -5.29 -9.08 -13.09
N VAL A 176 -6.19 -8.50 -12.31
CA VAL A 176 -7.39 -7.81 -12.82
C VAL A 176 -7.34 -6.30 -12.56
N THR A 177 -6.61 -5.87 -11.54
CA THR A 177 -6.47 -4.46 -11.17
C THR A 177 -5.18 -4.21 -10.40
N VAL A 178 -4.73 -2.95 -10.40
CA VAL A 178 -3.59 -2.47 -9.61
C VAL A 178 -4.08 -1.35 -8.70
N LEU A 179 -3.59 -1.31 -7.46
CA LEU A 179 -3.92 -0.33 -6.42
C LEU A 179 -2.69 0.54 -6.07
N PRO A 180 -2.33 1.53 -6.90
CA PRO A 180 -1.29 2.50 -6.54
C PRO A 180 -1.76 3.38 -5.37
N GLY A 181 -0.84 3.70 -4.47
CA GLY A 181 -1.12 4.61 -3.36
C GLY A 181 -1.13 6.06 -3.82
N VAL A 182 -2.14 6.83 -3.39
CA VAL A 182 -2.23 8.28 -3.62
C VAL A 182 -2.12 9.06 -2.32
N HIS A 183 -1.57 10.27 -2.39
CA HIS A 183 -1.61 11.24 -1.31
C HIS A 183 -2.73 12.26 -1.49
N ASP A 184 -3.02 12.64 -2.74
CA ASP A 184 -3.99 13.70 -3.09
C ASP A 184 -4.55 13.53 -4.51
N LEU A 185 -5.28 14.55 -4.99
CA LEU A 185 -5.84 14.59 -6.34
C LEU A 185 -4.79 14.70 -7.45
N ALA A 186 -3.62 15.26 -7.18
CA ALA A 186 -2.55 15.36 -8.18
C ALA A 186 -1.97 13.98 -8.49
N ASP A 187 -1.70 13.19 -7.45
CA ASP A 187 -1.30 11.79 -7.61
C ASP A 187 -2.34 10.99 -8.40
N LEU A 188 -3.63 11.15 -8.10
CA LEU A 188 -4.69 10.47 -8.86
C LEU A 188 -4.64 10.81 -10.36
N ARG A 189 -4.49 12.09 -10.71
CA ARG A 189 -4.43 12.53 -12.11
C ARG A 189 -3.20 11.98 -12.84
N ASP A 190 -2.06 11.94 -12.16
CA ASP A 190 -0.83 11.33 -12.68
C ASP A 190 -1.04 9.83 -12.99
N LEU A 191 -1.70 9.11 -12.08
CA LEU A 191 -2.03 7.69 -12.29
C LEU A 191 -2.99 7.46 -13.45
N LEU A 192 -4.03 8.29 -13.58
CA LEU A 192 -5.00 8.19 -14.67
C LEU A 192 -4.36 8.43 -16.04
N GLY A 193 -3.25 9.18 -16.10
CA GLY A 193 -2.45 9.37 -17.31
C GLY A 193 -1.94 8.06 -17.94
N TYR A 194 -1.86 6.96 -17.17
CA TYR A 194 -1.56 5.62 -17.73
C TYR A 194 -2.51 5.22 -18.86
N LEU A 195 -3.78 5.62 -18.78
CA LEU A 195 -4.81 5.25 -19.77
C LEU A 195 -4.52 5.87 -21.14
N ASP A 196 -3.82 7.00 -21.18
CA ASP A 196 -3.45 7.72 -22.39
C ASP A 196 -2.02 7.38 -22.87
N ALA A 197 -1.27 6.60 -22.10
CA ALA A 197 0.13 6.29 -22.39
C ALA A 197 0.29 5.40 -23.63
N THR A 198 1.31 5.68 -24.44
CA THR A 198 1.61 4.90 -25.66
C THR A 198 2.20 3.51 -25.32
N PRO A 199 2.20 2.56 -26.27
CA PRO A 199 2.87 1.27 -26.09
C PRO A 199 4.35 1.41 -25.69
N GLU A 200 5.05 2.43 -26.21
CA GLU A 200 6.45 2.71 -25.89
C GLU A 200 6.61 3.23 -24.45
N GLU A 201 5.69 4.08 -23.97
CA GLU A 201 5.71 4.55 -22.58
C GLU A 201 5.35 3.45 -21.57
N ARG A 202 4.57 2.46 -22.02
CA ARG A 202 4.20 1.25 -21.27
C ARG A 202 5.29 0.17 -21.33
N ASP A 203 6.25 0.25 -22.27
CA ASP A 203 7.27 -0.77 -22.44
C ASP A 203 8.23 -0.82 -21.25
N TYR A 204 8.35 -2.01 -20.66
CA TYR A 204 9.24 -2.33 -19.56
C TYR A 204 10.23 -3.45 -19.93
N SER A 205 10.35 -3.81 -21.21
CA SER A 205 11.23 -4.87 -21.73
C SER A 205 12.68 -4.70 -21.29
N GLU A 206 13.14 -3.46 -21.09
CA GLU A 206 14.45 -3.15 -20.56
C GLU A 206 14.74 -3.83 -19.22
N LEU A 207 13.71 -4.11 -18.39
CA LEU A 207 13.85 -4.83 -17.12
C LEU A 207 14.47 -6.22 -17.31
N ALA A 208 14.22 -6.87 -18.45
CA ALA A 208 14.79 -8.20 -18.74
C ALA A 208 16.32 -8.18 -18.85
N SER A 209 16.91 -7.02 -19.16
CA SER A 209 18.36 -6.83 -19.21
C SER A 209 18.98 -6.48 -17.85
N MET A 210 18.15 -6.26 -16.82
CA MET A 210 18.60 -5.78 -15.51
C MET A 210 18.72 -6.95 -14.53
N ALA A 211 19.95 -7.26 -14.11
CA ALA A 211 20.15 -8.06 -12.90
C ALA A 211 19.86 -7.16 -11.68
N PRO A 212 19.01 -7.57 -10.72
CA PRO A 212 18.82 -6.79 -9.50
C PRO A 212 20.18 -6.60 -8.81
N GLN A 213 20.58 -5.34 -8.62
CA GLN A 213 21.83 -5.01 -7.95
C GLN A 213 21.61 -5.23 -6.45
N SER A 214 22.07 -6.39 -5.97
CA SER A 214 22.01 -6.86 -4.58
C SER A 214 20.59 -7.02 -3.99
N ARG A 215 20.38 -8.15 -3.28
CA ARG A 215 19.20 -8.39 -2.44
C ARG A 215 19.34 -7.68 -1.09
N GLU A 216 19.64 -6.38 -1.07
CA GLU A 216 19.64 -5.65 0.20
C GLU A 216 18.21 -5.60 0.76
N ALA A 217 18.07 -6.03 2.01
CA ALA A 217 16.80 -6.00 2.72
C ALA A 217 16.34 -4.54 2.90
N ARG A 218 15.22 -4.16 2.25
CA ARG A 218 14.64 -2.81 2.34
C ARG A 218 13.28 -2.84 3.02
N CYS A 219 13.05 -1.86 3.89
CA CYS A 219 11.75 -1.67 4.53
C CYS A 219 10.75 -1.12 3.51
N VAL A 220 9.54 -1.67 3.50
CA VAL A 220 8.41 -1.16 2.67
C VAL A 220 7.21 -0.75 3.53
N TYR A 221 7.46 -0.55 4.84
CA TYR A 221 6.49 -0.02 5.81
C TYR A 221 5.18 -0.84 5.91
N CYS A 222 5.28 -2.17 5.73
CA CYS A 222 4.13 -3.08 5.69
C CYS A 222 3.59 -3.50 7.07
N ASN A 223 4.20 -3.05 8.17
CA ASN A 223 3.82 -3.37 9.56
C ASN A 223 3.76 -4.85 9.96
N HIS A 224 4.30 -5.79 9.16
CA HIS A 224 4.43 -7.20 9.58
C HIS A 224 5.28 -7.39 10.85
N CYS A 225 6.19 -6.45 11.11
CA CYS A 225 7.02 -6.41 12.32
C CYS A 225 6.26 -6.02 13.60
N GLN A 226 4.99 -5.61 13.49
CA GLN A 226 4.14 -5.24 14.63
C GLN A 226 3.46 -6.46 15.29
N PRO A 227 3.04 -6.34 16.57
CA PRO A 227 3.26 -5.21 17.48
C PRO A 227 4.67 -5.17 18.08
N CYS A 228 5.26 -3.98 18.25
CA CYS A 228 6.51 -3.80 18.98
C CYS A 228 6.28 -3.97 20.50
N PRO A 229 7.09 -4.76 21.22
CA PRO A 229 6.98 -4.88 22.68
C PRO A 229 7.16 -3.55 23.44
N SER A 230 7.89 -2.59 22.87
CA SER A 230 8.07 -1.24 23.42
C SER A 230 7.01 -0.24 22.93
N GLY A 231 5.96 -0.67 22.22
CA GLY A 231 4.91 0.23 21.69
C GLY A 231 5.31 1.04 20.44
N ILE A 232 6.56 0.91 19.96
CA ILE A 232 7.06 1.69 18.82
C ILE A 232 6.29 1.35 17.54
N GLN A 233 5.87 2.39 16.82
CA GLN A 233 5.25 2.28 15.50
C GLN A 233 6.32 2.08 14.40
N VAL A 234 7.00 0.93 14.40
CA VAL A 234 8.18 0.61 13.55
C VAL A 234 8.01 1.00 12.07
N GLY A 235 6.86 0.72 11.43
CA GLY A 235 6.66 1.11 10.04
C GLY A 235 6.58 2.62 9.82
N LEU A 236 5.86 3.36 10.68
CA LEU A 236 5.79 4.83 10.62
C LEU A 236 7.15 5.46 10.92
N VAL A 237 7.83 4.98 11.96
CA VAL A 237 9.18 5.45 12.33
C VAL A 237 10.14 5.33 11.14
N ASN A 238 10.15 4.17 10.46
CA ASN A 238 10.95 4.00 9.24
C ASN A 238 10.49 4.91 8.10
N LYS A 239 9.17 5.02 7.86
CA LYS A 239 8.62 5.86 6.79
C LYS A 239 9.04 7.32 6.98
N TYR A 240 8.82 7.89 8.16
CA TYR A 240 9.15 9.27 8.44
C TYR A 240 10.65 9.52 8.41
N TYR A 241 11.46 8.57 8.87
CA TYR A 241 12.90 8.63 8.73
C TYR A 241 13.33 8.67 7.26
N ASP A 242 12.85 7.73 6.43
CA ASP A 242 13.26 7.62 5.03
C ASP A 242 12.81 8.85 4.23
N LEU A 243 11.64 9.42 4.53
CA LEU A 243 11.17 10.70 3.96
C LEU A 243 12.00 11.90 4.46
N ALA A 244 12.29 11.99 5.75
CA ALA A 244 13.12 13.07 6.31
C ALA A 244 14.54 13.08 5.72
N ARG A 245 15.13 11.91 5.47
CA ARG A 245 16.45 11.78 4.82
C ARG A 245 16.52 12.39 3.43
N VAL A 246 15.40 12.41 2.70
CA VAL A 246 15.31 13.00 1.36
C VAL A 246 14.82 14.45 1.38
N GLY A 247 14.70 15.06 2.56
CA GLY A 247 14.41 16.48 2.74
C GLY A 247 12.95 16.83 3.06
N ASP A 248 12.11 15.84 3.39
CA ASP A 248 10.74 16.10 3.83
C ASP A 248 10.72 16.59 5.31
N GLU A 249 10.66 17.90 5.49
CA GLU A 249 10.62 18.53 6.82
C GLU A 249 9.34 18.19 7.60
N LEU A 250 8.22 17.99 6.91
CA LEU A 250 6.93 17.64 7.53
C LEU A 250 6.99 16.21 8.08
N ALA A 251 7.60 15.27 7.35
CA ALA A 251 7.84 13.93 7.86
C ALA A 251 8.72 13.95 9.13
N ALA A 252 9.74 14.81 9.19
CA ALA A 252 10.55 14.98 10.38
C ALA A 252 9.73 15.53 11.57
N GLU A 253 8.81 16.45 11.34
CA GLU A 253 7.87 16.93 12.36
C GLU A 253 6.92 15.83 12.82
N HIS A 254 6.34 15.06 11.90
CA HIS A 254 5.46 13.95 12.22
C HIS A 254 6.16 12.90 13.09
N TYR A 255 7.43 12.58 12.81
CA TYR A 255 8.22 11.70 13.68
C TYR A 255 8.34 12.24 15.11
N ARG A 256 8.63 13.53 15.28
CA ARG A 256 8.78 14.14 16.62
C ARG A 256 7.48 14.10 17.42
N ASN A 257 6.33 14.15 16.74
CA ASN A 257 5.01 14.12 17.36
C ASN A 257 4.49 12.69 17.67
N LEU A 258 5.26 11.63 17.36
CA LEU A 258 4.89 10.28 17.77
C LEU A 258 4.92 10.12 19.29
N GLU A 259 4.04 9.25 19.81
CA GLU A 259 4.00 8.90 21.24
C GLU A 259 5.24 8.11 21.68
N HIS A 260 5.74 7.24 20.78
CA HIS A 260 6.93 6.43 21.00
C HIS A 260 7.94 6.63 19.86
N HIS A 261 9.22 6.73 20.21
CA HIS A 261 10.33 7.03 19.30
C HIS A 261 11.33 5.88 19.19
N ALA A 262 12.21 5.97 18.19
CA ALA A 262 13.21 4.94 17.93
C ALA A 262 14.20 4.72 19.09
N GLY A 263 14.46 5.76 19.90
CA GLY A 263 15.35 5.71 21.07
C GLY A 263 14.85 4.81 22.22
N GLU A 264 13.57 4.47 22.25
CA GLU A 264 12.98 3.54 23.24
C GLU A 264 13.21 2.06 22.87
N CYS A 265 13.85 1.79 21.72
CA CYS A 265 14.10 0.43 21.27
C CYS A 265 15.10 -0.29 22.20
N VAL A 266 14.65 -1.38 22.82
CA VAL A 266 15.49 -2.22 23.69
C VAL A 266 16.29 -3.30 22.94
N GLY A 267 16.31 -3.27 21.60
CA GLY A 267 17.07 -4.22 20.79
C GLY A 267 16.58 -5.68 20.91
N CYS A 268 15.31 -5.92 21.23
CA CYS A 268 14.80 -7.28 21.50
C CYS A 268 14.77 -8.23 20.28
N GLY A 269 14.92 -7.72 19.06
CA GLY A 269 14.89 -8.53 17.83
C GLY A 269 13.51 -9.08 17.42
N HIS A 270 12.44 -8.74 18.13
CA HIS A 270 11.07 -9.19 17.80
C HIS A 270 10.68 -8.81 16.36
N CYS A 271 10.88 -7.55 16.00
CA CYS A 271 10.58 -7.00 14.68
C CYS A 271 11.44 -7.63 13.57
N ASP A 272 12.69 -7.97 13.86
CA ASP A 272 13.63 -8.57 12.91
C ASP A 272 13.14 -9.96 12.49
N SER A 273 12.76 -10.80 13.46
CA SER A 273 12.26 -12.16 13.21
C SER A 273 10.96 -12.22 12.40
N ARG A 274 10.19 -11.12 12.41
CA ARG A 274 8.89 -11.01 11.74
C ARG A 274 8.99 -10.33 10.38
N CYS A 275 10.09 -9.68 10.06
CA CYS A 275 10.23 -8.94 8.81
C CYS A 275 10.27 -9.91 7.61
N PRO A 276 9.28 -9.87 6.70
CA PRO A 276 9.27 -10.78 5.54
C PRO A 276 10.35 -10.42 4.50
N PHE A 277 10.97 -9.25 4.63
CA PHE A 277 12.01 -8.75 3.74
C PHE A 277 13.42 -8.87 4.33
N GLY A 278 13.57 -9.48 5.53
CA GLY A 278 14.87 -9.69 6.17
C GLY A 278 15.53 -8.42 6.73
N VAL A 279 14.76 -7.34 6.93
CA VAL A 279 15.29 -6.08 7.45
C VAL A 279 15.56 -6.21 8.95
N ALA A 280 16.78 -5.88 9.39
CA ALA A 280 17.13 -5.71 10.79
C ALA A 280 16.54 -4.38 11.32
N GLN A 281 15.27 -4.41 11.68
CA GLN A 281 14.50 -3.28 12.18
C GLN A 281 15.09 -2.73 13.48
N SER A 282 15.60 -3.58 14.38
CA SER A 282 16.26 -3.15 15.61
C SER A 282 17.50 -2.28 15.33
N SER A 283 18.35 -2.69 14.39
CA SER A 283 19.50 -1.89 13.93
C SER A 283 19.06 -0.58 13.29
N ARG A 284 17.99 -0.60 12.48
CA ARG A 284 17.41 0.62 11.92
C ARG A 284 16.89 1.56 13.01
N MET A 285 16.30 1.06 14.10
CA MET A 285 15.87 1.94 15.19
C MET A 285 17.06 2.70 15.80
N CYS A 286 18.22 2.06 15.98
CA CYS A 286 19.43 2.74 16.44
C CYS A 286 19.90 3.83 15.47
N GLU A 287 19.85 3.55 14.16
CA GLU A 287 20.20 4.52 13.11
C GLU A 287 19.24 5.74 13.14
N ILE A 288 17.94 5.48 13.27
CA ILE A 288 16.90 6.51 13.31
C ILE A 288 17.03 7.36 14.57
N ALA A 289 17.26 6.74 15.73
CA ALA A 289 17.50 7.46 16.99
C ALA A 289 18.71 8.41 16.84
N ALA A 290 19.81 7.92 16.27
CA ALA A 290 21.00 8.74 16.01
C ALA A 290 20.72 9.91 15.06
N TYR A 291 19.93 9.69 13.99
CA TYR A 291 19.57 10.74 13.04
C TYR A 291 18.74 11.86 13.68
N PHE A 292 17.79 11.52 14.54
CA PHE A 292 16.93 12.50 15.22
C PHE A 292 17.51 13.03 16.54
N GLY A 293 18.70 12.59 16.95
CA GLY A 293 19.40 13.08 18.15
C GLY A 293 18.76 12.64 19.46
N MET A 294 18.24 11.40 19.51
CA MET A 294 17.59 10.80 20.68
C MET A 294 18.49 9.80 21.39
#